data_AF-A0AAE0VJ88-F1
#
_entry.id   AF-A0AAE0VJ88-F1
#
_cell.length_a   1.000
_cell.length_b   1.000
_cell.length_c   1.000
_cell.angle_alpha   90.00
_cell.angle_beta   90.00
_cell.angle_gamma   90.00
#
_symmetry.space_group_name_H-M   'P 1'
#
loop_
_entity.id
_entity.type
_entity.pdbx_description
1 polymer ?
#
loop_
_entity_poly.entity_id
_entity_poly.type
_entity_poly.pdbx_seq_one_letter_code
_entity_poly.pdbx_strand_id
1 'polypeptide(L)'
;MRMKCVIIFAALFGLSYQQTTHQPHHTHAPHASLAPHATHEPNVHEQFIFHYDYLTHKMFVISGHNCYIFTLSDQEKLDVHTDAGMTTLEAKLLPMLDSTTKTEVTKASLDMHSQQLCGKGALHFYTFA
;
A
#
# COMPACT_ATOMS: atom_id res chain seq x y z
N MET A 1 -43.09 21.30 -11.97
CA MET A 1 -44.13 20.44 -12.59
C MET A 1 -43.49 19.61 -13.69
N ARG A 2 -43.93 18.36 -13.79
CA ARG A 2 -43.51 17.32 -14.74
C ARG A 2 -43.90 17.68 -16.19
N MET A 3 -43.12 17.26 -17.18
CA MET A 3 -43.52 16.33 -18.28
C MET A 3 -42.58 16.47 -19.49
N LYS A 4 -41.72 15.46 -19.71
CA LYS A 4 -41.87 14.37 -20.69
C LYS A 4 -41.55 14.81 -22.12
N CYS A 5 -40.27 14.72 -22.50
CA CYS A 5 -39.89 14.64 -23.91
C CYS A 5 -40.10 13.20 -24.37
N VAL A 6 -41.04 13.03 -25.29
CA VAL A 6 -41.46 11.76 -25.89
C VAL A 6 -40.46 11.36 -26.97
N ILE A 7 -40.03 10.11 -26.91
CA ILE A 7 -39.18 9.41 -27.87
C ILE A 7 -40.00 9.10 -29.13
N ILE A 8 -39.47 9.43 -30.31
CA ILE A 8 -39.93 8.83 -31.58
C ILE A 8 -38.74 8.14 -32.22
N PHE A 9 -38.84 6.81 -32.29
CA PHE A 9 -38.00 5.90 -33.05
C PHE A 9 -38.23 6.13 -34.55
N ALA A 10 -37.15 6.31 -35.31
CA ALA A 10 -37.14 6.04 -36.74
C ALA A 10 -35.98 5.08 -37.03
N ALA A 11 -36.34 3.82 -37.29
CA ALA A 11 -35.45 2.78 -37.75
C ALA A 11 -35.17 2.98 -39.25
N LEU A 12 -33.90 3.11 -39.64
CA LEU A 12 -33.48 2.88 -41.02
C LEU A 12 -32.16 2.10 -41.04
N PHE A 13 -32.26 0.94 -41.70
CA PHE A 13 -31.19 0.01 -42.02
C PHE A 13 -30.05 0.68 -42.80
N GLY A 14 -28.80 0.32 -42.50
CA GLY A 14 -27.66 0.79 -43.27
C GLY A 14 -26.34 0.11 -42.90
N LEU A 15 -26.16 -1.12 -43.41
CA LEU A 15 -24.90 -1.76 -43.81
C LEU A 15 -23.64 -1.55 -42.93
N SER A 16 -23.30 -2.61 -42.19
CA SER A 16 -21.98 -2.83 -41.60
C SER A 16 -20.91 -3.03 -42.68
N TYR A 17 -19.96 -2.11 -42.80
CA TYR A 17 -18.69 -2.37 -43.47
C TYR A 17 -17.67 -2.85 -42.44
N GLN A 18 -17.41 -4.16 -42.44
CA GLN A 18 -16.25 -4.74 -41.78
C GLN A 18 -15.00 -4.36 -42.61
N GLN A 19 -14.17 -3.46 -42.09
CA GLN A 19 -12.81 -3.30 -42.59
C GLN A 19 -11.91 -4.30 -41.86
N THR A 20 -11.71 -5.47 -42.48
CA THR A 20 -10.65 -6.40 -42.10
C THR A 20 -9.33 -5.93 -42.69
N THR A 21 -8.56 -5.15 -41.93
CA THR A 21 -7.18 -4.86 -42.28
C THR A 21 -6.33 -6.09 -41.95
N HIS A 22 -6.01 -6.89 -42.97
CA HIS A 22 -4.95 -7.89 -42.88
C HIS A 22 -3.62 -7.16 -42.59
N GLN A 23 -3.18 -7.21 -41.34
CA GLN A 23 -1.85 -6.76 -40.97
C GLN A 23 -0.84 -7.87 -41.32
N PRO A 24 0.20 -7.60 -42.13
CA PRO A 24 1.20 -8.60 -42.46
C PRO A 24 1.99 -8.99 -41.20
N HIS A 25 2.12 -10.29 -40.98
CA HIS A 25 2.98 -10.85 -39.94
C HIS A 25 4.44 -10.49 -40.23
N HIS A 26 5.01 -9.56 -39.47
CA HIS A 26 6.45 -9.38 -39.41
C HIS A 26 7.05 -10.45 -38.50
N THR A 27 7.75 -11.41 -39.09
CA THR A 27 8.59 -12.38 -38.38
C THR A 27 9.79 -11.67 -37.79
N HIS A 28 9.78 -11.42 -36.48
CA HIS A 28 10.99 -11.04 -35.76
C HIS A 28 11.75 -12.31 -35.36
N ALA A 29 12.99 -12.43 -35.83
CA ALA A 29 13.96 -13.40 -35.35
C ALA A 29 14.23 -13.17 -33.84
N PRO A 30 14.56 -14.22 -33.07
CA PRO A 30 14.71 -14.10 -31.62
C PRO A 30 16.05 -13.44 -31.30
N HIS A 31 16.05 -12.13 -31.07
CA HIS A 31 17.14 -11.49 -30.37
C HIS A 31 17.00 -11.83 -28.89
N ALA A 32 17.77 -12.83 -28.45
CA ALA A 32 18.03 -13.08 -27.04
C ALA A 32 18.86 -11.93 -26.46
N SER A 33 18.21 -10.80 -26.18
CA SER A 33 18.75 -9.76 -25.32
C SER A 33 18.39 -10.11 -23.88
N LEU A 34 19.41 -10.46 -23.08
CA LEU A 34 19.29 -10.42 -21.62
C LEU A 34 18.88 -9.00 -21.24
N ALA A 35 17.59 -8.80 -20.96
CA ALA A 35 17.10 -7.55 -20.42
C ALA A 35 17.65 -7.42 -18.99
N PRO A 36 18.34 -6.32 -18.64
CA PRO A 36 18.69 -6.06 -17.26
C PRO A 36 17.38 -5.94 -16.46
N HIS A 37 17.31 -6.60 -15.30
CA HIS A 37 16.17 -6.53 -14.41
C HIS A 37 15.80 -5.07 -14.16
N ALA A 38 14.59 -4.68 -14.58
CA ALA A 38 14.08 -3.34 -14.36
C ALA A 38 14.07 -3.06 -12.85
N THR A 39 14.85 -2.07 -12.42
CA THR A 39 14.79 -1.55 -11.05
C THR A 39 13.48 -0.77 -10.96
N HIS A 40 12.51 -1.29 -10.22
CA HIS A 40 11.21 -0.64 -10.06
C HIS A 40 11.37 0.66 -9.25
N GLU A 41 10.89 1.78 -9.77
CA GLU A 41 10.90 3.07 -9.06
C GLU A 41 9.98 2.99 -7.82
N PRO A 42 10.37 3.53 -6.66
CA PRO A 42 9.50 3.54 -5.48
C PRO A 42 8.18 4.28 -5.75
N ASN A 43 7.09 3.78 -5.18
CA ASN A 43 5.81 4.47 -5.29
C ASN A 43 5.84 5.76 -4.45
N VAL A 44 5.73 6.91 -5.11
CA VAL A 44 5.65 8.24 -4.45
C VAL A 44 4.37 8.48 -3.64
N HIS A 45 3.38 7.57 -3.70
CA HIS A 45 2.13 7.67 -2.95
C HIS A 45 2.11 6.83 -1.66
N GLU A 46 3.27 6.49 -1.11
CA GLU A 46 3.30 5.77 0.16
C GLU A 46 2.91 6.68 1.33
N GLN A 47 2.00 6.20 2.17
CA GLN A 47 1.55 6.89 3.38
C GLN A 47 1.86 6.03 4.59
N PHE A 48 2.47 6.65 5.60
CA PHE A 48 2.71 6.04 6.90
C PHE A 48 1.80 6.68 7.95
N ILE A 49 1.16 5.84 8.76
CA ILE A 49 0.40 6.27 9.94
C ILE A 49 1.16 5.80 11.17
N PHE A 50 1.56 6.74 12.01
CA PHE A 50 2.21 6.47 13.30
C PHE A 50 1.18 6.57 14.41
N HIS A 51 1.10 5.55 15.24
CA HIS A 51 0.19 5.51 16.38
C HIS A 51 0.91 5.02 17.63
N TYR A 52 1.06 5.91 18.59
CA TYR A 52 1.57 5.56 19.91
C TYR A 52 0.45 5.01 20.79
N ASP A 53 0.64 3.81 21.33
CA ASP A 53 -0.24 3.22 22.33
C ASP A 53 0.34 3.44 23.72
N TYR A 54 -0.32 4.29 24.51
CA TYR A 54 0.09 4.59 25.88
C TYR A 54 -0.09 3.40 26.85
N LEU A 55 -0.92 2.42 26.51
CA LEU A 55 -1.15 1.24 27.37
C LEU A 55 -0.01 0.25 27.28
N THR A 56 0.44 -0.06 26.07
CA THR A 56 1.53 -1.03 25.84
C THR A 56 2.89 -0.38 25.63
N HIS A 57 2.96 0.96 25.56
CA HIS A 57 4.15 1.74 25.21
C HIS A 57 4.79 1.29 23.89
N LYS A 58 3.95 0.97 22.91
CA LYS A 58 4.37 0.56 21.57
C LYS A 58 4.05 1.65 20.56
N MET A 59 4.88 1.73 19.53
CA MET A 59 4.59 2.52 18.34
C MET A 59 4.15 1.58 17.23
N PHE A 60 2.97 1.83 16.68
CA PHE A 60 2.44 1.15 15.52
C PHE A 60 2.68 2.02 14.29
N VAL A 61 3.30 1.46 13.26
CA VAL A 61 3.48 2.12 11.96
C VAL A 61 2.70 1.33 10.93
N ILE A 62 1.79 1.97 10.22
CA ILE A 62 0.92 1.32 9.23
C ILE A 62 1.23 1.91 7.86
N SER A 63 1.57 1.04 6.90
CA SER A 63 1.72 1.38 5.48
C SER A 63 1.03 0.31 4.64
N GLY A 64 -0.03 0.72 3.92
CA GLY A 64 -0.86 -0.19 3.14
C GLY A 64 -1.45 -1.33 3.98
N HIS A 65 -1.03 -2.56 3.69
CA HIS A 65 -1.46 -3.78 4.40
C HIS A 65 -0.47 -4.25 5.48
N ASN A 66 0.60 -3.48 5.71
CA ASN A 66 1.63 -3.81 6.68
C ASN A 66 1.41 -3.03 7.98
N CYS A 67 1.49 -3.73 9.11
CA CYS A 67 1.53 -3.14 10.44
C CYS A 67 2.85 -3.51 11.12
N TYR A 68 3.62 -2.50 11.50
CA TYR A 68 4.91 -2.63 12.16
C TYR A 68 4.78 -2.22 13.62
N ILE A 69 5.21 -3.07 14.54
CA ILE A 69 5.01 -2.91 15.98
C ILE A 69 6.37 -2.78 16.65
N PHE A 70 6.67 -1.57 17.13
CA PHE A 70 7.90 -1.24 17.82
C PHE A 70 7.65 -1.13 19.32
N THR A 71 8.51 -1.75 20.13
CA THR A 71 8.55 -1.49 21.57
C THR A 71 9.47 -0.31 21.81
N LEU A 72 8.96 0.75 22.45
CA LEU A 72 9.76 1.94 22.73
C LEU A 72 10.66 1.73 23.95
N SER A 73 11.88 2.26 23.89
CA SER A 73 12.77 2.39 25.06
C SER A 73 12.22 3.43 26.05
N ASP A 74 12.76 3.46 27.26
CA ASP A 74 12.25 4.36 28.31
C ASP A 74 12.40 5.84 27.96
N GLN A 75 13.48 6.21 27.26
CA GLN A 75 13.65 7.58 26.77
C GLN A 75 12.61 7.91 25.68
N GLU A 76 12.39 6.99 24.74
CA GLU A 76 11.44 7.18 23.64
C GLU A 76 9.98 7.31 24.13
N LYS A 77 9.63 6.62 25.22
CA LYS A 77 8.33 6.78 25.89
C LYS A 77 8.12 8.20 26.42
N LEU A 78 9.19 8.92 26.76
CA LEU A 78 9.11 10.32 27.18
C LEU A 78 9.05 11.23 25.96
N ASP A 79 9.90 10.96 24.97
CA ASP A 79 10.07 11.80 23.78
C ASP A 79 8.80 11.87 22.92
N VAL A 80 8.02 10.78 22.86
CA VAL A 80 6.76 10.69 22.11
C VAL A 80 5.72 11.73 22.51
N HIS A 81 5.86 12.34 23.69
CA HIS A 81 4.96 13.38 24.20
C HIS A 81 5.36 14.81 23.78
N THR A 82 6.36 14.94 22.89
CA THR A 82 6.81 16.22 22.34
C THR A 82 6.84 16.15 20.82
N ASP A 83 6.55 17.26 20.13
CA ASP A 83 6.58 17.30 18.66
C ASP A 83 7.98 16.94 18.10
N ALA A 84 9.03 17.45 18.75
CA ALA A 84 10.41 17.17 18.37
C ALA A 84 10.79 15.70 18.58
N GLY A 85 10.37 15.11 19.70
CA GLY A 85 10.61 13.71 20.00
C GLY A 85 9.82 12.78 19.07
N MET A 86 8.56 13.10 18.76
CA MET A 86 7.78 12.36 17.77
C MET A 86 8.41 12.43 16.38
N THR A 87 8.83 13.61 15.93
CA THR A 87 9.55 13.77 14.64
C THR A 87 10.84 12.93 14.60
N THR A 88 11.59 12.94 15.71
CA THR A 88 12.82 12.14 15.83
C THR A 88 12.54 10.64 15.79
N LEU A 89 11.47 10.21 16.45
CA LEU A 89 11.00 8.82 16.43
C LEU A 89 10.58 8.38 15.03
N GLU A 90 9.76 9.16 14.32
CA GLU A 90 9.35 8.84 12.94
C GLU A 90 10.57 8.68 12.02
N ALA A 91 11.51 9.62 12.08
CA ALA A 91 12.74 9.58 11.30
C ALA A 91 13.63 8.37 11.65
N LYS A 92 13.62 7.94 12.92
CA LYS A 92 14.33 6.74 13.37
C LYS A 92 13.67 5.45 12.87
N LEU A 93 12.33 5.38 12.89
CA LEU A 93 11.59 4.15 12.60
C LEU A 93 11.43 3.88 11.10
N LEU A 94 11.32 4.92 10.26
CA LEU A 94 11.15 4.76 8.80
C LEU A 94 12.23 3.88 8.16
N PRO A 95 13.55 4.09 8.40
CA PRO A 95 14.59 3.23 7.84
C PRO A 95 14.51 1.77 8.32
N MET A 96 13.89 1.52 9.47
CA MET A 96 13.75 0.17 10.01
C MET A 96 12.70 -0.64 9.25
N LEU A 97 11.75 0.01 8.57
CA LEU A 97 10.70 -0.69 7.82
C LEU A 97 11.28 -1.53 6.67
N ASP A 98 12.39 -1.09 6.09
CA ASP A 98 13.11 -1.80 5.02
C ASP A 98 14.21 -2.73 5.54
N SER A 99 14.46 -2.76 6.86
CA SER A 99 15.51 -3.60 7.43
C SER A 99 15.15 -5.09 7.33
N THR A 100 16.18 -5.94 7.41
CA THR A 100 16.01 -7.39 7.57
C THR A 100 15.84 -7.80 9.04
N THR A 101 15.78 -6.84 9.97
CA THR A 101 15.65 -7.12 11.41
C THR A 101 14.19 -7.26 11.85
N LYS A 102 13.24 -6.98 10.95
CA LYS A 102 11.82 -7.25 11.18
C LYS A 102 11.52 -8.75 11.10
N THR A 103 10.69 -9.22 12.01
CA THR A 103 10.16 -10.59 12.01
C THR A 103 8.67 -10.51 11.73
N GLU A 104 8.20 -11.21 10.69
CA GLU A 104 6.77 -11.33 10.44
C GLU A 104 6.13 -12.25 11.48
N VAL A 105 5.02 -11.82 12.05
CA VAL A 105 4.24 -12.57 13.04
C VAL A 105 2.83 -12.79 12.53
N THR A 106 2.19 -13.85 13.00
CA THR A 106 0.80 -14.11 12.63
C THR A 106 -0.14 -13.18 13.39
N LYS A 107 -1.30 -12.86 12.80
CA LYS A 107 -2.35 -12.12 13.50
C LYS A 107 -2.74 -12.78 14.84
N ALA A 108 -2.79 -14.11 14.87
CA ALA A 108 -3.17 -14.87 16.05
C ALA A 108 -2.15 -14.79 17.22
N SER A 109 -0.88 -14.45 16.93
CA SER A 109 0.13 -14.24 17.97
C SER A 109 0.08 -12.84 18.61
N LEU A 110 -0.73 -11.93 18.07
CA LEU A 110 -0.95 -10.61 18.64
C LEU A 110 -2.15 -10.63 19.61
N ASP A 111 -2.07 -9.85 20.67
CA ASP A 111 -3.23 -9.58 21.51
C ASP A 111 -4.30 -8.78 20.74
N MET A 112 -5.54 -8.85 21.22
CA MET A 112 -6.68 -8.23 20.53
C MET A 112 -6.55 -6.71 20.39
N HIS A 113 -5.90 -6.03 21.35
CA HIS A 113 -5.72 -4.58 21.32
C HIS A 113 -4.73 -4.20 20.22
N SER A 114 -3.58 -4.87 20.15
CA SER A 114 -2.61 -4.70 19.06
C SER A 114 -3.22 -4.96 17.67
N GLN A 115 -4.07 -5.98 17.54
CA GLN A 115 -4.78 -6.25 16.28
C GLN A 115 -5.73 -5.12 15.87
N GLN A 116 -6.41 -4.48 16.84
CA GLN A 116 -7.31 -3.36 16.58
C GLN A 116 -6.54 -2.12 16.14
N LEU A 117 -5.40 -1.84 16.79
CA LEU A 117 -4.56 -0.70 16.47
C LEU A 117 -3.94 -0.79 15.08
N CYS A 118 -3.54 -1.99 14.64
CA CYS A 118 -3.10 -2.22 13.26
C CYS A 118 -4.19 -1.95 12.20
N GLY A 119 -5.46 -1.86 12.61
CA GLY A 119 -6.58 -1.62 11.72
C GLY A 119 -7.03 -2.85 10.94
N LYS A 120 -8.25 -2.78 10.40
CA LYS A 120 -8.89 -3.90 9.68
C LYS A 120 -8.21 -4.24 8.35
N GLY A 121 -7.46 -3.30 7.77
CA GLY A 121 -6.78 -3.46 6.48
C GLY A 121 -5.41 -4.15 6.58
N ALA A 122 -4.86 -4.33 7.78
CA ALA A 122 -3.58 -4.99 7.97
C ALA A 122 -3.69 -6.50 7.67
N LEU A 123 -2.84 -6.97 6.77
CA LEU A 123 -2.69 -8.38 6.40
C LEU A 123 -1.37 -8.95 6.91
N HIS A 124 -0.33 -8.12 7.01
CA HIS A 124 1.00 -8.49 7.47
C HIS A 124 1.35 -7.73 8.75
N PHE A 125 1.97 -8.43 9.70
CA PHE A 125 2.31 -7.89 11.01
C PHE A 125 3.78 -8.16 11.28
N TYR A 126 4.50 -7.14 11.70
CA TYR A 126 5.94 -7.23 11.90
C TYR A 126 6.30 -6.73 13.29
N THR A 127 7.18 -7.46 13.97
CA THR A 127 7.83 -7.03 15.21
C THR A 127 9.33 -6.91 15.00
N PHE A 128 9.99 -6.15 15.87
CA PHE A 128 11.44 -5.99 15.86
C PHE A 128 12.01 -6.64 17.12
N ALA A 129 13.12 -7.36 16.96
CA ALA A 129 13.86 -7.96 18.05
C ALA A 129 14.71 -6.91 18.78
#